data_AF-A0A9X9MBQ7-F1
#
_entry.id   AF-A0A9X9MBQ7-F1
#
_cell.length_a   1.000
_cell.length_b   1.000
_cell.length_c   1.000
_cell.angle_alpha   90.00
_cell.angle_beta   90.00
_cell.angle_gamma   90.00
#
_symmetry.space_group_name_H-M   'P 1'
#
loop_
_entity.id
_entity.type
_entity.pdbx_description
1 polymer ?
#
loop_
_entity_poly.entity_id
_entity_poly.type
_entity_poly.pdbx_seq_one_letter_code
_entity_poly.pdbx_strand_id
1 'polypeptide(L)'
;MLACSFGNKHCHQQASTLISDWISSNRNRIPLNVRDIVYCTGVSLLDEDVWEFIWMKFHSTTAVSEKKILLEALTCSDDRNLLNRLLNLSLNSEVVLDQ
;
A
#
# COMPACT_ATOMS: atom_id res chain seq x y z
N MET A 1 -5.11 -11.22 -6.40
CA MET A 1 -5.58 -10.93 -5.02
C MET A 1 -5.97 -12.20 -4.27
N LEU A 2 -6.89 -13.03 -4.81
CA LEU A 2 -7.46 -14.20 -4.12
C LEU A 2 -6.46 -15.05 -3.32
N ALA A 3 -5.33 -15.46 -3.92
CA ALA A 3 -4.34 -16.29 -3.21
C ALA A 3 -3.83 -15.61 -1.92
N CYS A 4 -3.41 -14.35 -1.99
CA CYS A 4 -2.93 -13.59 -0.82
C CYS A 4 -4.06 -13.33 0.18
N SER A 5 -5.27 -13.01 -0.29
CA SER A 5 -6.43 -12.79 0.59
C SER A 5 -6.86 -14.04 1.37
N PHE A 6 -6.64 -15.24 0.81
CA PHE A 6 -6.90 -16.52 1.49
C PHE A 6 -5.69 -17.06 2.27
N GLY A 7 -4.68 -16.24 2.54
CA GLY A 7 -3.55 -16.65 3.37
C GLY A 7 -2.57 -17.61 2.69
N ASN A 8 -2.50 -17.64 1.35
CA ASN A 8 -1.55 -18.48 0.64
C ASN A 8 -0.11 -18.03 0.96
N LYS A 9 0.65 -18.90 1.64
CA LYS A 9 2.01 -18.61 2.11
C LYS A 9 2.96 -18.19 0.99
N HIS A 10 2.86 -18.80 -0.19
CA HIS A 10 3.72 -18.46 -1.32
C HIS A 10 3.43 -17.05 -1.82
N CYS A 11 2.15 -16.69 -1.94
CA CYS A 11 1.72 -15.34 -2.32
C CYS A 11 2.21 -14.30 -1.31
N HIS A 12 2.03 -14.56 -0.01
CA HIS A 12 2.50 -13.68 1.06
C HIS A 12 4.01 -13.48 1.00
N GLN A 13 4.79 -14.56 0.92
CA GLN A 13 6.24 -14.48 0.84
C GLN A 13 6.71 -13.65 -0.37
N GLN A 14 6.16 -13.91 -1.56
CA GLN A 14 6.52 -13.15 -2.76
C GLN A 14 6.16 -11.67 -2.65
N ALA A 15 4.95 -11.36 -2.17
CA ALA A 15 4.52 -9.99 -1.98
C ALA A 15 5.41 -9.25 -0.96
N SER A 16 5.71 -9.88 0.17
CA SER A 16 6.62 -9.33 1.18
C SER A 16 8.02 -9.09 0.63
N THR A 17 8.60 -10.04 -0.12
CA THR A 17 9.91 -9.83 -0.77
C THR A 17 9.89 -8.64 -1.73
N LEU A 18 8.87 -8.56 -2.59
CA LEU A 18 8.77 -7.50 -3.59
C LEU A 18 8.62 -6.11 -2.96
N ILE A 19 7.82 -5.97 -1.89
CA ILE A 19 7.67 -4.68 -1.21
C ILE A 19 8.92 -4.30 -0.41
N SER A 20 9.57 -5.26 0.26
CA SER A 20 10.86 -5.02 0.94
C SER A 20 11.97 -4.60 -0.02
N ASP A 21 12.03 -5.23 -1.20
CA ASP A 21 12.98 -4.84 -2.27
C ASP A 21 12.70 -3.42 -2.77
N TRP A 22 11.43 -3.05 -2.88
CA TRP A 22 11.06 -1.69 -3.28
C TRP A 22 11.46 -0.66 -2.21
N ILE A 23 11.17 -0.95 -0.93
CA ILE A 23 11.52 -0.06 0.19
C ILE A 23 13.04 0.14 0.25
N SER A 24 13.82 -0.94 0.19
CA SER A 24 15.28 -0.89 0.31
C SER A 24 15.97 -0.20 -0.88
N SER A 25 15.49 -0.44 -2.10
CA SER A 25 16.10 0.13 -3.32
C SER A 25 15.56 1.51 -3.68
N ASN A 26 14.44 1.92 -3.07
CA ASN A 26 13.63 3.07 -3.45
C ASN A 26 13.23 3.08 -4.95
N ARG A 27 13.34 1.93 -5.64
CA ARG A 27 13.03 1.76 -7.07
C ARG A 27 11.94 0.72 -7.22
N ASN A 28 10.78 1.14 -7.68
CA ASN A 28 9.65 0.24 -7.84
C ASN A 28 9.81 -0.66 -9.06
N ARG A 29 10.13 -1.93 -8.83
CA ARG A 29 10.24 -2.96 -9.87
C ARG A 29 9.04 -3.92 -9.90
N ILE A 30 8.02 -3.62 -9.11
CA ILE A 30 6.82 -4.46 -9.02
C ILE A 30 6.07 -4.34 -10.34
N PRO A 31 5.76 -5.46 -11.02
CA PRO A 31 5.00 -5.45 -12.25
C PRO A 31 3.64 -4.78 -12.06
N LEU A 32 3.24 -3.93 -13.01
CA LEU A 32 2.03 -3.11 -12.91
C LEU A 32 0.76 -3.92 -12.59
N ASN A 33 0.65 -5.13 -13.14
CA ASN A 33 -0.50 -6.02 -13.01
C ASN A 33 -0.64 -6.69 -11.64
N VAL A 34 0.34 -6.52 -10.74
CA VAL A 34 0.30 -7.10 -9.38
C VAL A 34 0.58 -6.07 -8.28
N ARG A 35 0.73 -4.78 -8.63
CA ARG A 35 1.05 -3.72 -7.65
C ARG A 35 0.01 -3.61 -6.55
N ASP A 36 -1.26 -3.62 -6.92
CA ASP A 36 -2.40 -3.63 -6.00
C ASP A 36 -2.28 -4.77 -4.97
N ILE A 37 -1.98 -5.98 -5.43
CA ILE A 37 -1.83 -7.17 -4.58
C ILE A 37 -0.62 -7.01 -3.66
N VAL A 38 0.52 -6.60 -4.20
CA VAL A 38 1.77 -6.50 -3.44
C VAL A 38 1.68 -5.40 -2.38
N TYR A 39 1.15 -4.23 -2.73
CA TYR A 39 1.01 -3.13 -1.77
C TYR A 39 0.04 -3.48 -0.66
N CYS A 40 -1.16 -3.95 -1.00
CA CYS A 40 -2.18 -4.32 -0.03
C CYS A 40 -1.69 -5.44 0.90
N THR A 41 -1.01 -6.46 0.35
CA THR A 41 -0.46 -7.57 1.15
C THR A 41 0.65 -7.10 2.08
N GLY A 42 1.54 -6.22 1.60
CA GLY A 42 2.59 -5.64 2.45
C GLY A 42 2.01 -4.81 3.59
N VAL A 43 1.02 -3.97 3.31
CA VAL A 43 0.36 -3.13 4.32
C VAL A 43 -0.44 -3.95 5.35
N SER A 44 -1.05 -5.07 4.94
CA SER A 44 -1.76 -5.97 5.87
C SER A 44 -0.81 -6.78 6.76
N LEU A 45 0.30 -7.28 6.21
CA LEU A 45 1.13 -8.27 6.90
C LEU A 45 2.37 -7.72 7.62
N LEU A 46 2.86 -6.56 7.20
CA LEU A 46 4.10 -5.97 7.73
C LEU A 46 3.80 -4.86 8.73
N ASP A 47 4.84 -4.16 9.17
CA ASP A 47 4.78 -3.13 10.20
C ASP A 47 4.33 -1.76 9.67
N GLU A 48 4.15 -0.82 10.60
CA GLU A 48 3.75 0.57 10.35
C GLU A 48 4.69 1.27 9.35
N ASP A 49 5.98 0.90 9.30
CA ASP A 49 6.96 1.47 8.38
C ASP A 49 6.56 1.25 6.91
N VAL A 50 5.94 0.10 6.59
CA VAL A 50 5.42 -0.16 5.24
C VAL A 50 4.25 0.74 4.92
N TRP A 51 3.36 0.98 5.87
CA TRP A 51 2.23 1.90 5.71
C TRP A 51 2.73 3.33 5.46
N GLU A 52 3.68 3.81 6.25
CA GLU A 52 4.29 5.14 6.10
C GLU A 52 5.01 5.30 4.76
N PHE A 53 5.71 4.25 4.33
CA PHE A 53 6.33 4.25 3.02
C PHE A 53 5.29 4.38 1.89
N ILE A 54 4.19 3.62 1.94
CA ILE A 54 3.12 3.72 0.94
C ILE A 54 2.45 5.11 0.99
N TRP A 55 2.25 5.67 2.18
CA TRP A 55 1.71 7.02 2.37
C TRP A 55 2.60 8.09 1.73
N MET A 56 3.91 8.02 1.95
CA MET A 56 4.90 8.88 1.29
C MET A 56 4.84 8.73 -0.25
N LYS A 57 4.67 7.50 -0.75
CA LYS A 57 4.55 7.24 -2.20
C LYS A 57 3.25 7.81 -2.78
N PHE A 58 2.15 7.73 -2.04
CA PHE A 58 0.87 8.33 -2.42
C PHE A 58 0.98 9.85 -2.63
N HIS A 59 1.72 10.55 -1.76
CA HIS A 59 1.93 11.99 -1.88
C HIS A 59 2.94 12.40 -2.97
N SER A 60 3.94 11.57 -3.24
CA SER A 60 5.01 11.89 -4.21
C SER A 60 4.66 11.57 -5.65
N THR A 61 3.68 10.69 -5.91
CA THR A 61 3.29 10.33 -7.27
C THR A 61 2.33 11.36 -7.88
N THR A 62 2.53 11.68 -9.16
CA THR A 62 1.60 12.49 -9.97
C THR A 62 0.69 11.64 -10.85
N ALA A 63 0.96 10.33 -10.97
CA ALA A 63 0.16 9.43 -11.77
C ALA A 63 -1.14 9.06 -11.03
N VAL A 64 -2.28 9.52 -11.52
CA VAL A 64 -3.61 9.31 -10.90
C VAL A 64 -3.91 7.82 -10.69
N SER A 65 -3.57 6.98 -11.67
CA SER A 65 -3.77 5.52 -11.56
C SER A 65 -2.95 4.91 -10.42
N GLU A 66 -1.69 5.33 -10.27
CA GLU A 66 -0.83 4.85 -9.17
C GLU A 66 -1.31 5.39 -7.83
N LYS A 67 -1.73 6.66 -7.79
CA LYS A 67 -2.26 7.32 -6.60
C LYS A 67 -3.49 6.58 -6.07
N LYS A 68 -4.41 6.17 -6.95
CA LYS A 68 -5.57 5.35 -6.58
C LYS A 68 -5.16 4.02 -5.96
N ILE A 69 -4.24 3.28 -6.61
CA ILE A 69 -3.78 1.97 -6.12
C ILE A 69 -3.10 2.09 -4.75
N LEU A 70 -2.27 3.12 -4.55
CA LEU A 70 -1.61 3.38 -3.26
C LEU A 70 -2.62 3.72 -2.17
N LEU A 71 -3.63 4.54 -2.48
CA LEU A 71 -4.71 4.86 -1.54
C LEU A 71 -5.49 3.61 -1.13
N GLU A 72 -5.90 2.79 -2.11
CA GLU A 72 -6.58 1.51 -1.85
C GLU A 72 -5.71 0.59 -0.97
N ALA A 73 -4.41 0.51 -1.23
CA ALA A 73 -3.49 -0.32 -0.44
C ALA A 73 -3.39 0.12 1.03
N LEU A 74 -3.43 1.43 1.32
CA LEU A 74 -3.41 1.95 2.69
C LEU A 74 -4.64 1.50 3.51
N THR A 75 -5.76 1.20 2.83
CA THR A 75 -6.97 0.67 3.47
C THR A 75 -6.87 -0.81 3.86
N CYS A 76 -5.85 -1.51 3.38
CA CYS A 76 -5.64 -2.94 3.69
C CYS A 76 -4.97 -3.18 5.06
N SER A 77 -4.65 -2.13 5.82
CA SER A 77 -3.99 -2.29 7.11
C SER A 77 -4.90 -3.01 8.11
N ASP A 78 -4.35 -3.95 8.88
CA ASP A 78 -5.05 -4.59 9.99
C ASP A 78 -4.94 -3.76 11.30
N ASP A 79 -4.16 -2.66 11.30
CA ASP A 79 -4.04 -1.75 12.44
C ASP A 79 -5.16 -0.70 12.44
N ARG A 80 -6.03 -0.77 13.45
CA ARG A 80 -7.15 0.17 13.64
C ARG A 80 -6.70 1.62 13.80
N ASN A 81 -5.54 1.88 14.40
CA ASN A 81 -5.03 3.24 14.57
C ASN A 81 -4.64 3.85 13.22
N LEU A 82 -3.99 3.07 12.35
CA LEU A 82 -3.64 3.50 11.00
C LEU A 82 -4.89 3.73 10.13
N LEU A 83 -5.89 2.85 10.23
CA LEU A 83 -7.16 3.05 9.54
C LEU A 83 -7.90 4.30 10.05
N ASN A 84 -7.96 4.52 11.36
CA ASN A 84 -8.55 5.74 11.93
C ASN A 84 -7.81 7.00 11.51
N ARG A 85 -6.47 6.95 11.45
CA ARG A 85 -5.66 8.04 10.92
C ARG A 85 -5.99 8.32 9.45
N LEU A 86 -6.07 7.28 8.62
CA LEU A 86 -6.45 7.42 7.21
C LEU A 86 -7.84 8.05 7.05
N LEU A 87 -8.82 7.60 7.83
CA LEU A 87 -10.17 8.17 7.85
C LEU A 87 -10.16 9.65 8.22
N ASN A 88 -9.46 10.04 9.29
CA ASN A 88 -9.33 11.43 9.69
C ASN A 88 -8.64 12.29 8.61
N LEU A 89 -7.65 11.74 7.92
CA LEU A 89 -6.96 12.42 6.81
C LEU A 89 -7.89 12.59 5.59
N SER A 90 -8.77 11.63 5.32
CA SER A 90 -9.72 11.70 4.20
C SER A 90 -10.80 12.78 4.37
N LEU A 91 -11.07 13.20 5.61
CA LEU A 91 -12.01 14.30 5.91
C LEU A 91 -11.38 15.68 5.67
N ASN A 92 -10.06 15.75 5.51
CA ASN A 92 -9.35 16.98 5.22
C ASN A 92 -9.16 17.12 3.69
N SER A 93 -9.95 18.01 3.07
CA SER A 93 -9.96 18.25 1.62
C SER A 93 -8.62 18.71 1.03
N GLU A 94 -7.69 19.16 1.86
CA GLU A 94 -6.32 19.52 1.43
C GLU A 94 -5.39 18.30 1.27
N VAL A 95 -5.67 17.18 1.95
CA VAL A 95 -4.79 16.01 2.00
C VAL A 95 -5.20 14.97 0.96
N VAL A 96 -6.50 14.75 0.81
CA VAL A 96 -7.09 13.94 -0.24
C VAL A 96 -7.91 14.90 -1.11
N LEU A 97 -7.21 15.61 -2.00
CA LEU A 97 -7.87 16.49 -2.98
C LEU A 97 -8.94 15.69 -3.72
N ASP A 98 -10.14 16.26 -3.84
CA ASP A 98 -11.20 15.77 -4.75
C ASP A 98 -10.56 15.44 -6.10
N GLN A 99 -10.59 14.15 -6.46
CA GLN A 99 -10.03 13.64 -7.71
C GLN A 99 -10.87 14.02 -8.91
#